data_AF-A0A3P7K4P1-F1
#
_entry.id   AF-A0A3P7K4P1-F1
#
_cell.length_a   1.000
_cell.length_b   1.000
_cell.length_c   1.000
_cell.angle_alpha   90.00
_cell.angle_beta   90.00
_cell.angle_gamma   90.00
#
_symmetry.space_group_name_H-M   'P 1'
#
loop_
_entity.id
_entity.type
_entity.pdbx_description
1 polymer ?
#
loop_
_entity_poly.entity_id
_entity_poly.type
_entity_poly.pdbx_seq_one_letter_code
_entity_poly.pdbx_strand_id
1 'polypeptide(L)'
;MTIRDTVIEHAADAQKVAQFKHQAKLTDKQVWLWTIEGLAKKGKMEQLFDMAQKKSPVGYVPFIKACMKYHREDECKKYFAKVHGYQELIAAYMAMGNYVGAAKMAFDRHDRDMLQHVFMKSHRNKEAYSKVAQLVKSL
;
A
#
# COMPACT_ATOMS: atom_id res chain seq x y z
N MET A 1 2.21 -24.12 8.01
CA MET A 1 2.21 -23.09 6.94
C MET A 1 0.76 -22.79 6.59
N THR A 2 0.34 -21.51 6.58
CA THR A 2 -1.06 -21.16 6.25
C THR A 2 -1.28 -21.11 4.73
N ILE A 3 -2.54 -21.09 4.27
CA ILE A 3 -2.85 -20.91 2.84
C ILE A 3 -2.28 -19.59 2.31
N ARG A 4 -2.32 -18.52 3.11
CA ARG A 4 -1.71 -17.23 2.77
C ARG A 4 -0.22 -17.36 2.56
N ASP A 5 0.49 -17.98 3.51
CA ASP A 5 1.95 -18.17 3.41
C ASP A 5 2.30 -18.97 2.16
N THR A 6 1.48 -19.97 1.82
CA THR A 6 1.64 -20.80 0.63
C THR A 6 1.50 -19.98 -0.65
N VAL A 7 0.48 -19.11 -0.75
CA VAL A 7 0.30 -18.22 -1.91
C VAL A 7 1.45 -17.22 -2.01
N ILE A 8 1.88 -16.62 -0.90
CA ILE A 8 3.03 -15.69 -0.87
C ILE A 8 4.30 -16.40 -1.34
N GLU A 9 4.53 -17.62 -0.88
CA GLU A 9 5.72 -18.41 -1.24
C GLU A 9 5.68 -18.87 -2.70
N HIS A 10 4.52 -19.02 -3.32
CA HIS A 10 4.39 -19.38 -4.73
C HIS A 10 3.95 -18.23 -5.62
N ALA A 11 4.02 -16.97 -5.16
CA ALA A 11 3.48 -15.81 -5.87
C ALA A 11 4.01 -15.61 -7.30
N ALA A 12 5.24 -16.07 -7.59
CA ALA A 12 5.87 -15.99 -8.90
C ALA A 12 5.42 -17.10 -9.89
N ASP A 13 4.63 -18.08 -9.41
CA ASP A 13 4.09 -19.19 -10.20
C ASP A 13 2.57 -19.03 -10.32
N ALA A 14 2.13 -18.42 -11.41
CA ALA A 14 0.73 -18.13 -11.66
C ALA A 14 -0.15 -19.40 -11.69
N GLN A 15 0.40 -20.53 -12.15
CA GLN A 15 -0.34 -21.79 -12.22
C GLN A 15 -0.59 -22.34 -10.81
N LYS A 16 0.42 -22.35 -9.94
CA LYS A 16 0.24 -22.75 -8.53
C LYS A 16 -0.70 -21.82 -7.79
N VAL A 17 -0.57 -20.51 -7.97
CA VAL A 17 -1.48 -19.54 -7.34
C VAL A 17 -2.92 -19.78 -7.77
N ALA A 18 -3.18 -20.07 -9.05
CA ALA A 18 -4.52 -20.40 -9.55
C ALA A 18 -5.05 -21.71 -8.95
N GLN A 19 -4.21 -22.74 -8.81
CA GLN A 19 -4.58 -24.00 -8.14
C GLN A 19 -4.98 -23.75 -6.68
N PHE A 20 -4.19 -22.97 -5.93
CA PHE A 20 -4.50 -22.64 -4.54
C PHE A 20 -5.77 -21.80 -4.41
N LYS A 21 -6.01 -20.87 -5.35
CA LYS A 21 -7.26 -20.11 -5.40
C LYS A 21 -8.46 -21.04 -5.45
N HIS A 22 -8.43 -22.04 -6.34
CA HIS A 22 -9.54 -22.98 -6.49
C HIS A 22 -9.69 -23.90 -5.28
N GLN A 23 -8.60 -24.55 -4.85
CA GLN A 23 -8.61 -25.51 -3.74
C GLN A 23 -9.09 -24.89 -2.42
N ALA A 24 -8.63 -23.68 -2.12
CA ALA A 24 -8.97 -22.98 -0.89
C ALA A 24 -10.10 -21.95 -1.04
N LYS A 25 -10.78 -21.93 -2.20
CA LYS A 25 -11.89 -21.01 -2.51
C LYS A 25 -11.58 -19.55 -2.20
N LEU A 26 -10.38 -19.11 -2.58
CA LEU A 26 -9.91 -17.75 -2.29
C LEU A 26 -10.62 -16.73 -3.19
N THR A 27 -10.92 -15.58 -2.60
CA THR A 27 -11.40 -14.42 -3.36
C THR A 27 -10.28 -13.85 -4.23
N ASP A 28 -10.64 -13.23 -5.35
CA ASP A 28 -9.67 -12.51 -6.19
C ASP A 28 -8.90 -11.47 -5.40
N LYS A 29 -9.57 -10.74 -4.50
CA LYS A 29 -8.93 -9.74 -3.64
C LYS A 29 -7.81 -10.35 -2.77
N GLN A 30 -8.05 -11.52 -2.17
CA GLN A 30 -7.03 -12.20 -1.37
C GLN A 30 -5.82 -12.60 -2.23
N VAL A 31 -6.09 -13.23 -3.39
CA VAL A 31 -5.04 -13.64 -4.31
C VAL A 31 -4.20 -12.44 -4.75
N TRP A 32 -4.83 -11.34 -5.16
CA TRP A 32 -4.13 -10.11 -5.54
C TRP A 32 -3.23 -9.60 -4.43
N LEU A 33 -3.75 -9.44 -3.20
CA LEU A 33 -2.96 -8.91 -2.08
C LEU A 33 -1.76 -9.80 -1.73
N TRP A 34 -1.95 -11.12 -1.74
CA TRP A 34 -0.90 -12.07 -1.36
C TRP A 34 0.13 -12.25 -2.47
N THR A 35 -0.28 -12.22 -3.73
CA THR A 35 0.64 -12.23 -4.88
C THR A 35 1.49 -10.96 -4.89
N ILE A 36 0.91 -9.78 -4.67
CA ILE A 36 1.66 -8.51 -4.54
C ILE A 36 2.73 -8.63 -3.44
N GLU A 37 2.33 -9.11 -2.26
CA GLU A 37 3.23 -9.29 -1.12
C GLU A 37 4.36 -10.28 -1.44
N GLY A 38 4.04 -11.43 -2.05
CA GLY A 38 5.02 -12.45 -2.40
C GLY A 38 5.99 -12.03 -3.51
N LEU A 39 5.51 -11.35 -4.56
CA LEU A 39 6.36 -10.82 -5.62
C LEU A 39 7.34 -9.76 -5.07
N ALA A 40 6.85 -8.87 -4.20
CA ALA A 40 7.69 -7.88 -3.51
C ALA A 40 8.76 -8.56 -2.64
N LYS A 41 8.34 -9.54 -1.81
CA LYS A 41 9.24 -10.33 -0.95
C LYS A 41 10.34 -11.03 -1.76
N LYS A 42 10.00 -11.59 -2.92
CA LYS A 42 10.92 -12.32 -3.80
C LYS A 42 11.75 -11.43 -4.73
N GLY A 43 11.56 -10.11 -4.69
CA GLY A 43 12.26 -9.19 -5.59
C GLY A 43 11.86 -9.33 -7.06
N LYS A 44 10.69 -9.93 -7.36
CA LYS A 44 10.17 -10.08 -8.73
C LYS A 44 9.47 -8.80 -9.19
N MET A 45 10.24 -7.72 -9.34
CA MET A 45 9.70 -6.38 -9.60
C MET A 45 9.07 -6.25 -10.99
N GLU A 46 9.60 -6.95 -12.00
CA GLU A 46 9.02 -6.97 -13.35
C GLU A 46 7.61 -7.56 -13.34
N GLN A 47 7.42 -8.73 -12.73
CA GLN A 47 6.10 -9.35 -12.60
C GLN A 47 5.14 -8.49 -11.76
N LEU A 48 5.66 -7.82 -10.73
CA LEU A 48 4.87 -6.91 -9.91
C LEU A 48 4.42 -5.68 -10.73
N PHE A 49 5.30 -5.16 -11.58
CA PHE A 49 4.99 -4.07 -12.51
C PHE A 49 3.97 -4.49 -13.57
N ASP A 50 4.10 -5.69 -14.13
CA ASP A 50 3.14 -6.27 -15.08
C ASP A 50 1.74 -6.41 -14.45
N MET A 51 1.66 -6.84 -13.18
CA MET A 51 0.39 -6.84 -12.43
C MET A 51 -0.22 -5.43 -12.32
N ALA A 52 0.61 -4.40 -12.14
CA ALA A 52 0.19 -3.01 -12.03
C ALA A 52 -0.11 -2.33 -13.38
N GLN A 53 0.17 -2.98 -14.52
CA GLN A 53 -0.26 -2.48 -15.83
C GLN A 53 -1.77 -2.60 -16.03
N LYS A 54 -2.37 -3.64 -15.46
CA LYS A 54 -3.83 -3.83 -15.46
C LYS A 54 -4.47 -2.95 -14.38
N LYS A 55 -5.72 -2.52 -14.60
CA LYS A 55 -6.49 -1.81 -13.56
C LYS A 55 -6.63 -2.73 -12.34
N SER A 56 -5.90 -2.40 -11.27
CA SER A 56 -5.88 -3.20 -10.05
C SER A 56 -7.23 -3.15 -9.33
N PRO A 57 -7.90 -4.28 -9.08
CA PRO A 57 -9.15 -4.31 -8.29
C PRO A 57 -8.94 -3.96 -6.82
N VAL A 58 -7.68 -3.89 -6.36
CA VAL A 58 -7.30 -3.53 -4.98
C VAL A 58 -6.62 -2.17 -4.88
N GLY A 59 -6.64 -1.39 -5.97
CA GLY A 59 -5.89 -0.13 -6.08
C GLY A 59 -4.38 -0.33 -6.08
N TYR A 60 -3.62 0.75 -5.93
CA TYR A 60 -2.15 0.73 -6.00
C TYR A 60 -1.46 0.86 -4.63
N VAL A 61 -2.20 1.25 -3.58
CA VAL A 61 -1.68 1.32 -2.20
C VAL A 61 -1.09 -0.02 -1.72
N PRO A 62 -1.68 -1.21 -2.02
CA PRO A 62 -1.06 -2.48 -1.64
C PRO A 62 0.33 -2.71 -2.24
N PHE A 63 0.57 -2.26 -3.48
CA PHE A 63 1.88 -2.35 -4.12
C PHE A 63 2.91 -1.52 -3.37
N ILE A 64 2.56 -0.27 -3.04
CA ILE A 64 3.41 0.64 -2.27
C ILE A 64 3.73 0.03 -0.90
N LYS A 65 2.72 -0.48 -0.18
CA LYS A 65 2.92 -1.12 1.13
C LYS A 65 3.86 -2.33 1.05
N ALA A 66 3.71 -3.17 0.04
CA ALA A 66 4.57 -4.33 -0.15
C ALA A 66 6.01 -3.91 -0.49
N CYS A 67 6.19 -2.92 -1.36
CA CYS A 67 7.51 -2.37 -1.67
C CYS A 67 8.20 -1.77 -0.45
N MET A 68 7.50 -0.94 0.34
CA MET A 68 8.05 -0.37 1.59
C MET A 68 8.40 -1.47 2.60
N LYS A 69 7.55 -2.50 2.74
CA LYS A 69 7.78 -3.61 3.68
C LYS A 69 9.04 -4.42 3.35
N TYR A 70 9.38 -4.57 2.08
CA TYR A 70 10.50 -5.40 1.62
C TYR A 70 11.66 -4.56 1.06
N HIS A 71 11.79 -3.30 1.50
CA HIS A 71 12.89 -2.38 1.15
C HIS A 71 13.08 -2.20 -0.36
N ARG A 72 11.97 -2.05 -1.10
CA ARG A 72 11.91 -1.76 -2.56
C ARG A 72 11.41 -0.33 -2.81
N GLU A 73 11.92 0.64 -2.07
CA GLU A 73 11.38 2.00 -2.05
C GLU A 73 11.49 2.70 -3.42
N ASP A 74 12.49 2.35 -4.23
CA ASP A 74 12.69 2.87 -5.59
C ASP A 74 11.50 2.58 -6.52
N GLU A 75 10.79 1.49 -6.26
CA GLU A 75 9.63 1.06 -7.05
C GLU A 75 8.36 1.81 -6.66
N CYS A 76 8.27 2.34 -5.43
CA CYS A 76 7.07 2.99 -4.90
C CYS A 76 6.61 4.16 -5.78
N LYS A 77 7.54 4.91 -6.40
CA LYS A 77 7.22 6.04 -7.28
C LYS A 77 6.35 5.63 -8.47
N LYS A 78 6.60 4.44 -9.05
CA LYS A 78 5.86 3.91 -10.21
C LYS A 78 4.40 3.64 -9.86
N TYR A 79 4.16 3.08 -8.67
CA TYR A 79 2.80 2.77 -8.20
C TYR A 79 2.09 4.00 -7.67
N PHE A 80 2.80 4.91 -7.00
CA PHE A 80 2.26 6.17 -6.53
C PHE A 80 1.68 7.02 -7.68
N ALA A 81 2.37 7.08 -8.82
CA ALA A 81 1.89 7.80 -10.01
C ALA A 81 0.55 7.28 -10.57
N LYS A 82 0.16 6.05 -10.23
CA LYS A 82 -1.11 5.43 -10.65
C LYS A 82 -2.23 5.59 -9.61
N VAL A 83 -1.92 6.12 -8.43
CA VAL A 83 -2.91 6.34 -7.37
C VAL A 83 -3.76 7.55 -7.73
N HIS A 84 -5.08 7.39 -7.64
CA HIS A 84 -6.04 8.46 -7.93
C HIS A 84 -7.09 8.53 -6.83
N GLY A 85 -7.63 9.73 -6.63
CA GLY A 85 -8.60 9.97 -5.57
C GLY A 85 -7.94 10.29 -4.24
N TYR A 86 -8.61 11.16 -3.50
CA TYR A 86 -8.10 11.76 -2.28
C TYR A 86 -7.77 10.75 -1.17
N GLN A 87 -8.70 9.83 -0.91
CA GLN A 87 -8.55 8.79 0.11
C GLN A 87 -7.35 7.87 -0.20
N GLU A 88 -7.22 7.44 -1.46
CA GLU A 88 -6.10 6.57 -1.85
C GLU A 88 -4.75 7.30 -1.83
N LEU A 89 -4.71 8.57 -2.26
CA LEU A 89 -3.48 9.38 -2.22
C LEU A 89 -2.96 9.55 -0.80
N ILE A 90 -3.84 9.86 0.16
CA ILE A 90 -3.45 9.93 1.58
C ILE A 90 -2.97 8.57 2.07
N ALA A 91 -3.69 7.48 1.74
CA ALA A 91 -3.28 6.14 2.12
C ALA A 91 -1.92 5.75 1.52
N ALA A 92 -1.60 6.21 0.31
CA ALA A 92 -0.32 6.02 -0.35
C ALA A 92 0.80 6.82 0.34
N TYR A 93 0.58 8.10 0.66
CA TYR A 93 1.52 8.91 1.42
C TYR A 93 1.82 8.30 2.80
N MET A 94 0.79 7.85 3.51
CA MET A 94 0.96 7.17 4.80
C MET A 94 1.71 5.85 4.65
N ALA A 95 1.45 5.08 3.59
CA ALA A 95 2.17 3.82 3.31
C ALA A 95 3.67 4.06 3.08
N MET A 96 4.04 5.18 2.46
CA MET A 96 5.43 5.61 2.27
C MET A 96 6.05 6.27 3.52
N GLY A 97 5.31 6.36 4.63
CA GLY A 97 5.76 7.05 5.84
C GLY A 97 5.77 8.58 5.74
N ASN A 98 5.26 9.16 4.63
CA ASN A 98 5.17 10.60 4.43
C ASN A 98 3.88 11.16 5.05
N TYR A 99 3.82 11.16 6.38
CA TYR A 99 2.65 11.66 7.12
C TYR A 99 2.45 13.17 6.96
N VAL A 100 3.52 13.95 6.78
CA VAL A 100 3.42 15.40 6.59
C VAL A 100 2.74 15.72 5.26
N GLY A 101 3.09 15.01 4.17
CA GLY A 101 2.41 15.14 2.88
C GLY A 101 0.93 14.77 2.96
N ALA A 102 0.61 13.64 3.61
CA ALA A 102 -0.77 13.22 3.84
C ALA A 102 -1.58 14.26 4.63
N ALA A 103 -0.99 14.82 5.68
CA ALA A 103 -1.62 15.82 6.53
C ALA A 103 -1.87 17.14 5.80
N LYS A 104 -0.90 17.61 5.00
CA LYS A 104 -1.08 18.81 4.17
C LYS A 104 -2.26 18.66 3.22
N MET A 105 -2.37 17.53 2.53
CA MET A 105 -3.52 17.28 1.65
C MET A 105 -4.86 17.32 2.38
N ALA A 106 -4.92 16.81 3.63
CA ALA A 106 -6.13 16.85 4.43
C ALA A 106 -6.44 18.26 4.95
N PHE A 107 -5.42 18.99 5.39
CA PHE A 107 -5.51 20.38 5.81
C PHE A 107 -6.04 21.28 4.68
N ASP A 108 -5.48 21.15 3.47
CA ASP A 108 -5.88 21.96 2.30
C ASP A 108 -7.34 21.72 1.87
N ARG A 109 -7.93 20.59 2.26
CA ARG A 109 -9.35 20.25 2.03
C ARG A 109 -10.26 20.57 3.20
N HIS A 110 -9.72 21.11 4.30
CA HIS A 110 -10.44 21.26 5.56
C HIS A 110 -11.05 19.96 6.09
N ASP A 111 -10.45 18.81 5.76
CA ASP A 111 -10.90 17.50 6.23
C ASP A 111 -10.28 17.21 7.61
N ARG A 112 -10.97 17.67 8.65
CA ARG A 112 -10.57 17.53 10.06
C ARG A 112 -10.44 16.06 10.48
N ASP A 113 -11.38 15.22 10.07
CA ASP A 113 -11.40 13.80 10.45
C ASP A 113 -10.19 13.07 9.86
N MET A 114 -9.90 13.33 8.59
CA MET A 114 -8.74 12.74 7.93
C MET A 114 -7.42 13.28 8.49
N LEU A 115 -7.34 14.57 8.78
CA LEU A 115 -6.16 15.17 9.41
C LEU A 115 -5.88 14.56 10.79
N GLN A 116 -6.93 14.37 11.61
CA GLN A 116 -6.84 13.71 12.90
C GLN A 116 -6.42 12.23 12.75
N HIS A 117 -6.93 11.54 11.74
CA HIS A 117 -6.53 10.16 11.45
C HIS A 117 -5.03 10.09 11.08
N VAL A 118 -4.53 10.96 10.21
CA VAL A 118 -3.10 11.03 9.86
C VAL A 118 -2.25 11.35 11.09
N PHE A 119 -2.69 12.28 11.94
CA PHE A 119 -2.03 12.61 13.20
C PHE A 119 -1.85 11.38 14.09
N MET A 120 -2.92 10.64 14.34
CA MET A 120 -2.87 9.41 15.16
C MET A 120 -1.93 8.37 14.56
N LYS A 121 -1.87 8.23 13.23
CA LYS A 121 -0.96 7.28 12.56
C LYS A 121 0.50 7.71 12.59
N SER A 122 0.78 9.01 12.70
CA SER A 122 2.15 9.56 12.68
C SER A 122 2.92 9.37 13.99
N HIS A 123 2.28 8.83 15.05
CA HIS A 123 2.83 8.76 16.41
C HIS A 123 4.21 8.10 16.56
N ARG A 124 4.60 7.22 15.63
CA ARG A 124 5.91 6.54 15.65
C ARG A 124 7.04 7.40 15.08
N ASN A 125 6.71 8.41 14.27
CA ASN A 125 7.67 9.33 13.69
C ASN A 125 7.57 10.67 14.42
N LYS A 126 8.44 10.90 15.42
CA LYS A 126 8.40 12.09 16.29
C LYS A 126 8.42 13.41 15.51
N GLU A 127 9.23 13.48 14.45
CA GLU A 127 9.35 14.69 13.63
C GLU A 127 8.06 14.96 12.87
N ALA A 128 7.53 13.94 12.19
CA ALA A 128 6.27 14.05 11.47
C ALA A 128 5.11 14.35 12.43
N TYR A 129 5.06 13.68 13.58
CA TYR A 129 4.01 13.88 14.60
C TYR A 129 3.93 15.33 15.07
N SER A 130 5.07 15.97 15.35
CA SER A 130 5.12 17.39 15.72
C SER A 130 4.58 18.31 14.62
N LYS A 131 5.02 18.08 13.37
CA LYS A 131 4.57 18.86 12.21
C LYS A 131 3.07 18.69 11.94
N VAL A 132 2.56 17.45 12.03
CA VAL A 132 1.13 17.16 11.84
C VAL A 132 0.30 17.75 12.99
N ALA A 133 0.80 17.72 14.24
CA ALA A 133 0.12 18.33 15.39
C ALA A 133 -0.09 19.84 15.20
N GLN A 134 0.87 20.53 14.59
CA GLN A 134 0.73 21.95 14.27
C GLN A 134 -0.40 22.18 13.26
N LEU A 135 -0.48 21.36 12.21
CA LEU A 135 -1.57 21.45 11.22
C LEU A 135 -2.94 21.20 11.85
N VAL A 136 -3.07 20.21 12.73
CA VAL A 136 -4.33 19.92 13.45
C VAL A 136 -4.79 21.12 14.28
N LYS A 137 -3.87 21.81 14.96
CA LYS A 137 -4.19 22.98 15.80
C LYS A 137 -4.57 24.22 14.99
N SER A 138 -4.13 24.30 13.74
CA SER A 138 -4.32 25.46 12.86
C SER A 138 -5.56 25.35 11.96
N LEU A 139 -6.33 24.26 12.07
CA LEU A 139 -7.50 23.97 11.24
C LEU A 139 -8.82 24.25 11.98
#